data_AF-A0A4S8LJ97-F1
#
_entry.id   AF-A0A4S8LJ97-F1
#
_cell.length_a   1.000
_cell.length_b   1.000
_cell.length_c   1.000
_cell.angle_alpha   90.00
_cell.angle_beta   90.00
_cell.angle_gamma   90.00
#
_symmetry.space_group_name_H-M   'P 1'
#
loop_
_entity.id
_entity.type
_entity.pdbx_description
1 polymer ?
#
loop_
_entity_poly.entity_id
_entity_poly.type
_entity_poly.pdbx_seq_one_letter_code
_entity_poly.pdbx_strand_id
1 'polypeptide(L)' 'LIAHDANLTITNSQGYNTLHLVTHFSSIMSLLYLLHQPINVDSRDTQGHTSLMWAAYQGDTL' A
#
# COMPACT_ATOMS: atom_id res chain seq x y z
N LEU A 1 2.39 4.84 15.66
CA LEU A 1 3.08 3.63 15.16
C LEU A 1 4.19 4.01 14.20
N ILE A 2 3.90 4.67 13.08
CA ILE A 2 4.96 5.12 12.14
C ILE A 2 5.93 6.11 12.80
N ALA A 3 5.41 7.06 13.60
CA ALA A 3 6.22 7.94 14.45
C ALA A 3 6.97 7.23 15.60
N HIS A 4 6.77 5.92 15.77
CA HIS A 4 7.40 5.07 16.78
C HIS A 4 8.12 3.89 16.11
N ASP A 5 8.82 4.15 15.00
CA ASP A 5 9.65 3.17 14.26
C ASP A 5 8.90 1.93 13.74
N ALA A 6 7.62 2.06 13.40
CA ALA A 6 6.93 0.97 12.70
C ALA A 6 7.56 0.75 11.33
N ASN A 7 7.93 -0.51 11.06
CA ASN A 7 8.59 -0.88 9.82
C ASN A 7 7.57 -1.00 8.66
N LEU A 8 7.71 -0.12 7.67
CA LEU A 8 6.87 -0.05 6.47
C LEU A 8 7.18 -1.11 5.41
N THR A 9 8.29 -1.85 5.56
CA THR A 9 8.68 -2.92 4.62
C THR A 9 8.05 -4.27 4.94
N ILE A 10 7.33 -4.37 6.07
CA ILE A 10 6.66 -5.60 6.46
C ILE A 10 5.50 -5.88 5.50
N THR A 11 5.45 -7.12 5.01
CA THR A 11 4.38 -7.62 4.16
C THR A 11 3.63 -8.77 4.82
N ASN A 12 2.37 -8.95 4.47
CA ASN A 12 1.63 -10.18 4.81
C ASN A 12 2.06 -11.36 3.91
N SER A 13 1.40 -12.52 4.06
CA SER A 13 1.67 -13.73 3.27
C SER A 13 1.42 -13.59 1.76
N GLN A 14 0.67 -12.58 1.34
CA GLN A 14 0.42 -12.24 -0.06
C GLN A 14 1.41 -11.19 -0.61
N GLY A 15 2.39 -10.77 0.20
CA GLY A 15 3.32 -9.71 -0.19
C GLY A 15 2.72 -8.30 -0.08
N TYR A 16 1.53 -8.15 0.52
CA TYR A 16 0.93 -6.83 0.70
C TYR A 16 1.64 -6.10 1.84
N ASN A 17 2.32 -5.01 1.49
CA ASN A 17 2.77 -4.02 2.47
C ASN A 17 1.62 -3.07 2.87
N THR A 18 1.92 -2.09 3.70
CA THR A 18 0.93 -1.11 4.17
C THR A 18 0.25 -0.35 3.03
N LEU A 19 0.95 -0.04 1.93
CA LEU A 19 0.35 0.64 0.76
C LEU A 19 -0.72 -0.21 0.08
N HIS A 20 -0.44 -1.49 -0.17
CA HIS A 20 -1.41 -2.41 -0.76
C HIS A 20 -2.69 -2.49 0.08
N LEU A 21 -2.53 -2.54 1.41
CA LEU A 21 -3.65 -2.59 2.34
C LEU A 21 -4.48 -1.31 2.28
N VAL A 22 -3.88 -0.12 2.41
CA VAL A 22 -4.66 1.14 2.39
C VAL A 22 -5.34 1.41 1.05
N THR A 23 -4.78 0.92 -0.05
CA THR A 23 -5.44 0.95 -1.37
C THR A 23 -6.76 0.18 -1.34
N HIS A 24 -6.79 -1.02 -0.75
CA HIS A 24 -8.02 -1.84 -0.67
C HIS A 24 -9.08 -1.24 0.25
N PHE A 25 -8.69 -0.48 1.27
CA PHE A 25 -9.61 0.12 2.23
C PHE A 25 -10.10 1.52 1.81
N SER A 26 -9.71 2.01 0.63
CA SER A 26 -10.07 3.35 0.10
C SER A 26 -9.83 4.51 1.10
N SER A 27 -8.85 4.36 1.99
CA SER A 27 -8.52 5.39 2.99
C SER A 27 -7.55 6.41 2.41
N ILE A 28 -8.09 7.46 1.77
CA ILE A 28 -7.31 8.51 1.10
C ILE A 28 -6.37 9.22 2.09
N MET A 29 -6.83 9.49 3.31
CA MET A 29 -6.00 10.19 4.31
C MET A 29 -4.82 9.33 4.78
N SER A 30 -5.03 8.03 4.99
CA SER A 30 -3.95 7.10 5.34
C SER A 30 -2.96 6.93 4.18
N LEU A 31 -3.46 6.87 2.95
CA LEU A 31 -2.65 6.83 1.73
C LEU A 31 -1.77 8.08 1.61
N LEU A 32 -2.37 9.28 1.74
CA LEU A 32 -1.64 10.55 1.70
C LEU A 32 -0.57 10.62 2.78
N TYR A 33 -0.88 10.21 4.00
CA TYR A 33 0.10 10.18 5.09
C TYR A 33 1.27 9.25 4.78
N LEU A 34 1.01 8.05 4.25
CA LEU A 34 2.05 7.08 3.88
C LEU A 34 2.94 7.56 2.73
N LEU A 35 2.39 8.29 1.76
CA LEU A 35 3.18 8.86 0.65
C LEU A 35 4.19 9.92 1.11
N HIS A 36 4.01 10.51 2.29
CA HIS A 36 4.99 11.42 2.89
C HIS A 36 6.06 10.69 3.71
N GLN A 37 6.00 9.36 3.82
CA GLN A 37 7.00 8.54 4.50
C GLN A 37 7.99 7.95 3.49
N PRO A 38 9.19 7.49 3.92
CA PRO A 38 10.16 6.83 3.05
C PRO A 38 9.74 5.40 2.69
N ILE A 39 8.53 5.24 2.16
CA ILE A 39 7.98 3.97 1.71
C ILE A 39 8.27 3.75 0.23
N ASN A 40 8.55 2.50 -0.15
CA ASN A 40 8.69 2.14 -1.56
C ASN A 40 7.30 2.00 -2.20
N VAL A 41 6.91 3.01 -2.99
CA VAL A 41 5.61 3.04 -3.70
C VAL A 41 5.49 1.99 -4.80
N ASP A 42 6.62 1.54 -5.36
CA ASP A 42 6.69 0.55 -6.44
C ASP A 42 6.93 -0.87 -5.92
N SER A 43 6.75 -1.08 -4.61
CA SER A 43 6.76 -2.42 -4.03
C SER A 43 5.76 -3.32 -4.74
N ARG A 44 6.17 -4.56 -5.03
CA ARG A 44 5.32 -5.57 -5.66
C ARG A 44 4.87 -6.62 -4.65
N ASP A 45 3.62 -7.04 -4.75
CA ASP A 45 3.09 -8.21 -4.05
C ASP A 45 3.66 -9.53 -4.60
N THR A 46 3.23 -10.67 -4.05
CA THR A 46 3.68 -11.99 -4.53
C THR A 46 3.25 -12.33 -5.95
N GLN A 47 2.26 -11.61 -6.49
CA GLN A 47 1.77 -11.74 -7.87
C GLN A 47 2.45 -10.75 -8.82
N GLY A 48 3.31 -9.86 -8.33
CA GLY A 48 4.02 -8.86 -9.12
C GLY A 48 3.26 -7.55 -9.29
N HIS A 49 2.12 -7.35 -8.64
CA HIS A 49 1.33 -6.12 -8.74
C HIS A 49 1.79 -5.07 -7.75
N THR A 50 1.74 -3.81 -8.15
CA THR A 50 1.94 -2.67 -7.25
C THR A 50 0.60 -2.21 -6.66
N SER A 51 0.65 -1.40 -5.61
CA SER A 51 -0.57 -0.80 -5.03
C SER A 51 -1.34 0.07 -6.05
N LEU A 52 -0.64 0.71 -7.01
CA LEU A 52 -1.29 1.46 -8.09
C LEU A 52 -2.07 0.55 -9.06
N MET A 53 -1.54 -0.64 -9.39
CA MET A 53 -2.24 -1.60 -10.25
C MET A 53 -3.55 -2.07 -9.62
N TRP A 54 -3.53 -2.33 -8.31
CA TRP A 54 -4.74 -2.65 -7.55
C TRP A 54 -5.74 -1.50 -7.51
N ALA A 55 -5.27 -0.25 -7.36
CA ALA A 55 -6.14 0.92 -7.38
C ALA A 55 -6.84 1.09 -8.73
N ALA A 56 -6.12 0.89 -9.85
CA ALA A 56 -6.69 0.93 -11.19
C ALA A 56 -7.74 -0.18 -11.39
N TYR A 57 -7.40 -1.41 -11.00
CA TYR A 57 -8.31 -2.55 -11.08
C TYR A 57 -9.62 -2.33 -10.30
N GLN A 58 -9.55 -1.74 -9.10
CA GLN A 58 -10.74 -1.42 -8.31
C GLN A 58 -11.51 -0.22 -8.87
N GLY A 59 -10.82 0.78 -9.40
CA GLY A 59 -11.44 1.95 -10.02
C GLY A 59 -12.26 1.60 -11.26
N ASP A 60 -11.81 0.63 -12.06
CA ASP A 60 -12.54 0.11 -13.23
C ASP A 60 -13.83 -0.64 -12.84
N THR A 61 -13.96 -1.07 -11.59
CA THR A 61 -15.15 -1.78 -11.09
C THR A 61 -16.24 -0.88 -10.49
N LEU A 62 -16.02 0.44 -10.46
CA LEU A 62 -16.99 1.47 -10.00
C LEU A 62 -17.76 2.08 -11.18
#